data_AF-A0A3D5SAL4-F1
#
_entry.id   AF-A0A3D5SAL4-F1
#
_cell.length_a   1.000
_cell.length_b   1.000
_cell.length_c   1.000
_cell.angle_alpha   90.00
_cell.angle_beta   90.00
_cell.angle_gamma   90.00
#
_symmetry.space_group_name_H-M   'P 1'
#
loop_
_entity.id
_entity.type
_entity.pdbx_description
1 polymer ?
#
loop_
_entity_poly.entity_id
_entity_poly.type
_entity_poly.pdbx_seq_one_letter_code
_entity_poly.pdbx_strand_id
1 'polypeptide(L)' 'MATVFIEDLKVDTVIGLCEWEKHVKQTLHFDIDMQVDISGASSGDNIDG' A
#
# COMPACT_ATOMS: atom_id res chain seq x y z
N MET A 1 10.75 -16.98 3.17
CA MET A 1 10.10 -15.88 2.44
C MET A 1 8.62 -15.91 2.78
N ALA A 2 8.06 -14.78 3.19
CA ALA A 2 6.62 -14.60 3.39
C ALA A 2 6.13 -13.45 2.51
N THR A 3 4.82 -13.39 2.30
CA THR A 3 4.18 -12.31 1.56
C THR A 3 3.38 -11.45 2.53
N VAL A 4 3.67 -10.16 2.56
CA VAL A 4 2.83 -9.15 3.21
C VAL A 4 1.93 -8.58 2.12
N PHE A 5 0.63 -8.58 2.38
CA PHE A 5 -0.36 -8.06 1.45
C PHE A 5 -1.12 -6.88 2.07
N ILE A 6 -1.49 -5.93 1.24
CA ILE A 6 -2.43 -4.84 1.56
C ILE A 6 -3.54 -4.92 0.51
N GLU A 7 -4.78 -5.09 0.96
CA GLU A 7 -5.96 -5.19 0.10
C GLU A 7 -6.84 -3.95 0.25
N ASP A 8 -7.44 -3.49 -0.86
CA ASP A 8 -8.40 -2.38 -0.93
C ASP A 8 -7.92 -1.08 -0.25
N LEU A 9 -6.63 -0.74 -0.39
CA LEU A 9 -6.09 0.51 0.15
C LEU A 9 -6.64 1.70 -0.65
N LYS A 10 -7.48 2.51 0.01
CA LYS A 10 -8.11 3.70 -0.58
C LYS A 10 -7.27 4.94 -0.35
N VAL A 11 -6.96 5.64 -1.43
CA VAL A 11 -6.22 6.91 -1.40
C VAL A 11 -6.95 7.95 -2.23
N ASP A 12 -7.40 9.02 -1.59
CA ASP A 12 -7.97 10.18 -2.27
C ASP A 12 -6.87 11.10 -2.76
N THR A 13 -6.67 11.17 -4.08
CA THR A 13 -5.63 12.00 -4.68
C THR A 13 -6.09 12.65 -5.97
N VAL A 14 -5.34 13.67 -6.41
CA VAL A 14 -5.51 14.29 -7.72
C VAL A 14 -4.57 13.59 -8.68
N ILE A 15 -5.13 12.95 -9.70
CA ILE A 15 -4.39 12.22 -10.73
C ILE A 15 -5.17 12.31 -12.04
N GLY A 16 -4.46 12.40 -13.16
CA GLY A 16 -5.07 12.37 -14.48
C GLY A 16 -4.22 13.06 -15.56
N LEU A 17 -4.53 12.76 -16.82
CA LEU A 17 -3.83 13.28 -17.99
C LEU A 17 -4.44 14.61 -18.44
N CYS A 18 -5.75 14.77 -18.27
CA CYS A 18 -6.48 15.95 -18.69
C CYS A 18 -6.39 17.07 -17.64
N GLU A 19 -6.43 18.33 -18.10
CA GLU A 19 -6.40 19.50 -17.20
C GLU A 19 -7.57 19.51 -16.21
N TRP A 20 -8.75 19.01 -16.59
CA TRP A 20 -9.89 18.92 -15.68
C TRP A 20 -9.65 17.90 -14.55
N GLU A 21 -8.93 16.80 -14.81
CA GLU A 21 -8.64 15.77 -13.81
C GLU A 21 -7.69 16.28 -12.71
N LYS A 22 -6.84 17.27 -13.03
CA LYS A 22 -5.96 17.95 -12.06
C LYS A 22 -6.72 18.79 -11.02
N HIS A 23 -8.04 18.92 -11.15
CA HIS A 23 -8.87 19.72 -10.24
C HIS A 23 -9.88 18.88 -9.46
N VAL A 24 -9.92 17.57 -9.68
CA VAL A 24 -10.89 16.65 -9.05
C VAL A 24 -10.13 15.59 -8.25
N LYS A 25 -10.52 15.39 -6.99
CA LYS A 25 -10.01 14.26 -6.19
C LYS A 25 -10.72 12.98 -6.62
N GLN A 26 -9.93 11.95 -6.87
CA GLN A 26 -10.40 10.62 -7.23
C GLN A 26 -9.90 9.63 -6.17
N THR A 27 -10.74 8.68 -5.78
CA THR A 27 -10.33 7.59 -4.88
C THR A 27 -9.66 6.50 -5.70
N LEU A 28 -8.40 6.23 -5.41
CA LEU A 28 -7.64 5.13 -5.98
C LEU A 28 -7.66 3.95 -5.01
N HIS A 29 -7.71 2.74 -5.57
CA HIS A 29 -7.69 1.49 -4.84
C HIS A 29 -6.40 0.74 -5.20
N PHE A 30 -5.66 0.30 -4.20
CA PHE A 30 -4.42 -0.44 -4.40
C PHE A 30 -4.47 -1.79 -3.70
N ASP A 31 -4.07 -2.82 -4.44
CA ASP A 31 -3.71 -4.12 -3.90
C ASP A 31 -2.20 -4.29 -4.07
N ILE A 32 -1.49 -4.57 -2.97
CA ILE A 32 -0.03 -4.57 -2.92
C ILE A 32 0.45 -5.88 -2.30
N ASP A 33 1.26 -6.63 -3.03
CA ASP A 33 1.95 -7.84 -2.56
C ASP A 33 3.46 -7.59 -2.44
N MET A 34 4.01 -7.80 -1.25
CA MET A 34 5.43 -7.62 -0.96
C MET A 34 6.03 -8.92 -0.46
N GLN A 35 7.08 -9.39 -1.13
CA GLN A 35 7.88 -10.51 -0.66
C GLN A 35 8.90 -10.01 0.37
N VAL A 36 8.85 -10.56 1.58
CA VAL A 36 9.73 -10.18 2.68
C VAL A 36 10.32 -11.42 3.34
N ASP A 37 11.61 -11.39 3.64
CA ASP A 37 12.24 -12.40 4.47
C ASP A 37 11.94 -12.14 5.95
N ILE A 38 11.00 -12.89 6.51
CA ILE A 38 10.58 -12.78 7.92
C ILE A 38 11.35 -13.71 8.86
N SER A 39 12.40 -14.37 8.41
CA SER A 39 13.15 -15.35 9.21
C SER A 39 13.71 -14.78 10.52
N GLY A 40 14.06 -13.48 10.56
CA GLY A 40 14.49 -12.78 11.78
C GLY A 40 13.36 -12.24 12.66
N ALA A 41 12.18 -11.98 12.09
CA ALA A 41 11.05 -11.37 12.80
C ALA A 41 10.25 -12.38 13.65
N SER A 42 10.36 -13.68 13.37
CA SER A 42 9.66 -14.74 14.13
C SER A 42 10.25 -14.99 15.53
N SER A 43 11.44 -14.46 15.82
CA SER A 43 12.17 -14.77 17.06
C SER A 43 11.90 -13.79 18.20
N GLY A 44 11.23 -12.67 17.93
CA GLY A 44 10.85 -11.69 18.95
C GLY A 44 9.50 -11.10 18.57
N ASP A 45 8.48 -11.36 19.39
CA ASP A 45 7.11 -10.83 19.30
C ASP A 45 7.11 -9.31 19.59
N ASN A 46 7.83 -8.54 18.78
CA ASN A 46 8.08 -7.13 19.00
C ASN A 46 7.50 -6.32 17.83
N ILE A 47 6.31 -5.75 18.07
CA ILE A 47 5.56 -4.96 17.09
C ILE A 47 6.03 -3.50 17.03
N ASP A 48 6.87 -3.07 17.97
CA ASP A 48 7.40 -1.71 18.07
C ASP A 48 8.84 -1.67 17.55
N GLY A 49 8.99 -1.20 16.30
CA GLY A 49 10.26 -0.80 15.69
C GLY A 49 10.32 0.70 15.47
#